data_AF-A0A7S2IIV5-F1
#
_entry.id   AF-A0A7S2IIV5-F1
#
_cell.length_a   1.000
_cell.length_b   1.000
_cell.length_c   1.000
_cell.angle_alpha   90.00
_cell.angle_beta   90.00
_cell.angle_gamma   90.00
#
_symmetry.space_group_name_H-M   'P 1'
#
loop_
_entity.id
_entity.type
_entity.pdbx_description
1 polymer ?
#
loop_
_entity_poly.entity_id
_entity_poly.type
_entity_poly.pdbx_seq_one_letter_code
_entity_poly.pdbx_strand_id
1 'polypeptide(L)'
;ASRAGLSVVQVHLLSQQRRSGDVVSSGGFWAIPRVKFMMRGALELSFLALYAYVLLFKPYARITLAELVLFLWSIGLAVDEFYQYLLTGSIITHLSDTWNQVDFAKLTLILSAAVLRASAAIIHFAAIGHAPLYATALDLCRHARVALSFGALACIVRLFAMFSLQQHMGVLFLSCCFMWTDIKRFLALLFVNMVGFGLCVAGIASTLTPPSAPDNPRFSTNTTTSSDPADALMDSAEYIYSPWEPFLVPFWSIFGVMSGYDDRMLDLPLPLSALLWVCFLLSQVVLLNLLVAIMNDTWQRVKDSADEEWKFLLVQDMEEFFHLHHVPPPFNTLHLLRKIYAHVIADAPLSENEAHHVRGPLLTPSDLKKKSKVAQATMLRKHVEAEALTTYAKLEGITKSQLENLERLDKLSAASAYANRTLNQMHVLVQQQSRLDCIDELHRPSTSGRKDSLLSSRGFPKHHAQAHHGQAGSSFEARPNICRGSLGSSPPAMHAQVQVRATGTGGLRRGSTFD
;
A
#
# COMPACT_ATOMS: atom_id res chain seq x y z
N ALA A 1 20.30 27.73 22.47
CA ALA A 1 20.93 26.78 21.53
C ALA A 1 20.24 26.79 20.16
N SER A 2 19.24 25.93 19.89
CA SER A 2 18.67 25.66 18.55
C SER A 2 18.53 26.87 17.58
N ARG A 3 17.81 27.93 17.98
CA ARG A 3 17.55 29.10 17.09
C ARG A 3 18.81 29.88 16.64
N ALA A 4 19.97 29.70 17.27
CA ALA A 4 21.19 30.41 16.89
C ALA A 4 21.96 29.76 15.72
N GLY A 5 21.75 28.47 15.44
CA GLY A 5 22.42 27.80 14.31
C GLY A 5 21.87 28.21 12.95
N LEU A 6 20.54 28.37 12.86
CA LEU A 6 19.83 28.74 11.63
C LEU A 6 20.23 30.12 11.10
N SER A 7 20.39 31.13 11.97
CA SER A 7 20.81 32.47 11.53
C SER A 7 22.23 32.48 10.97
N VAL A 8 23.17 31.73 11.56
CA VAL A 8 24.54 31.63 11.04
C VAL A 8 24.57 30.94 9.68
N VAL A 9 23.85 29.82 9.51
CA VAL A 9 23.75 29.12 8.22
C VAL A 9 23.08 30.00 7.17
N GLN A 10 21.99 30.70 7.51
CA GLN A 10 21.26 31.55 6.57
C GLN A 10 22.04 32.82 6.18
N VAL A 11 22.80 33.42 7.11
CA VAL A 11 23.75 34.52 6.79
C VAL A 11 24.94 34.02 5.97
N HIS A 12 25.42 32.80 6.20
CA HIS A 12 26.48 32.22 5.38
C HIS A 12 26.00 31.91 3.95
N LEU A 13 24.78 31.39 3.79
CA LEU A 13 24.12 31.20 2.49
C LEU A 13 23.90 32.53 1.76
N LEU A 14 23.36 33.55 2.43
CA LEU A 14 23.13 34.87 1.83
C LEU A 14 24.44 35.60 1.47
N SER A 15 25.50 35.44 2.26
CA SER A 15 26.82 36.02 1.94
C SER A 15 27.58 35.23 0.86
N GLN A 16 27.34 33.93 0.68
CA GLN A 16 27.77 33.20 -0.52
C GLN A 16 26.95 33.58 -1.75
N GLN A 17 25.62 33.70 -1.64
CA GLN A 17 24.76 34.13 -2.74
C GLN A 17 25.14 35.53 -3.26
N ARG A 18 25.62 36.42 -2.37
CA ARG A 18 26.14 37.75 -2.72
C ARG A 18 27.59 37.73 -3.28
N ARG A 19 28.32 36.62 -3.17
CA ARG A 19 29.65 36.40 -3.77
C ARG A 19 29.62 35.58 -5.06
N SER A 20 28.53 34.86 -5.33
CA SER A 20 28.30 34.20 -6.63
C SER A 20 27.96 35.16 -7.78
N GLY A 21 27.88 36.48 -7.53
CA GLY A 21 27.61 37.48 -8.57
C GLY A 21 28.76 37.66 -9.56
N ASP A 22 30.01 37.46 -9.12
CA ASP A 22 31.20 37.86 -9.89
C ASP A 22 31.84 36.72 -10.70
N VAL A 23 31.31 35.49 -10.60
CA VAL A 23 31.81 34.33 -11.37
C VAL A 23 31.04 34.22 -12.70
N VAL A 24 31.36 35.12 -13.63
CA VAL A 24 30.87 35.05 -15.01
C VAL A 24 31.52 33.85 -15.71
N SER A 25 30.83 32.70 -15.69
CA SER A 25 31.19 31.53 -16.51
C SER A 25 31.20 31.90 -17.98
N SER A 26 32.22 31.43 -18.70
CA SER A 26 32.35 31.59 -20.16
C SER A 26 31.23 30.91 -20.97
N GLY A 27 30.38 30.08 -20.33
CA GLY A 27 29.21 29.44 -20.98
C GLY A 27 27.91 30.25 -20.94
N GLY A 28 27.88 31.41 -20.24
CA GLY A 28 26.73 32.31 -20.23
C GLY A 28 25.39 31.67 -19.81
N PHE A 29 24.30 32.06 -20.48
CA PHE A 29 22.93 31.58 -20.19
C PHE A 29 22.79 30.04 -20.27
N TRP A 30 23.49 29.40 -21.21
CA TRP A 30 23.39 27.96 -21.47
C TRP A 30 24.11 27.09 -20.43
N ALA A 31 24.99 27.68 -19.60
CA ALA A 31 25.62 26.97 -18.49
C ALA A 31 24.67 26.73 -17.30
N ILE A 32 23.55 27.45 -17.21
CA ILE A 32 22.63 27.41 -16.06
C ILE A 32 21.91 26.05 -16.01
N PRO A 33 22.00 25.27 -14.91
CA PRO A 33 21.41 23.93 -14.84
C PRO A 33 19.89 23.89 -15.12
N ARG A 34 19.14 24.91 -14.69
CA ARG A 34 17.70 25.03 -15.01
C ARG A 34 17.44 25.18 -16.50
N VAL A 35 18.31 25.87 -17.24
CA VAL A 35 18.22 26.03 -18.70
C VAL A 35 18.56 24.70 -19.39
N LYS A 36 19.67 24.04 -18.99
CA LYS A 36 20.01 22.68 -19.47
C LYS A 36 18.87 21.69 -19.26
N PHE A 37 18.27 21.69 -18.06
CA PHE A 37 17.13 20.84 -17.71
C PHE A 37 15.90 21.12 -18.58
N MET A 38 15.47 22.38 -18.69
CA MET A 38 14.33 22.74 -19.55
C MET A 38 14.58 22.40 -21.01
N MET A 39 15.81 22.55 -21.50
CA MET A 39 16.19 22.19 -22.88
C MET A 39 16.20 20.65 -23.08
N ARG A 40 16.71 19.87 -22.11
CA ARG A 40 16.61 18.39 -22.13
C ARG A 40 15.16 17.93 -22.14
N GLY A 41 14.32 18.46 -21.24
CA GLY A 41 12.88 18.14 -21.21
C GLY A 41 12.13 18.53 -22.49
N ALA A 42 12.42 19.70 -23.07
CA ALA A 42 11.81 20.13 -24.33
C ALA A 42 12.23 19.25 -25.53
N LEU A 43 13.48 18.78 -25.57
CA LEU A 43 13.95 17.87 -26.62
C LEU A 43 13.43 16.44 -26.42
N GLU A 44 13.30 15.93 -25.20
CA GLU A 44 12.66 14.61 -24.95
C GLU A 44 11.15 14.64 -25.32
N LEU A 45 10.44 15.74 -25.01
CA LEU A 45 9.06 15.95 -25.48
C LEU A 45 8.98 16.05 -27.01
N SER A 46 9.94 16.69 -27.66
CA SER A 46 10.02 16.78 -29.13
C SER A 46 10.32 15.43 -29.77
N PHE A 47 11.20 14.63 -29.15
CA PHE A 47 11.49 13.25 -29.56
C PHE A 47 10.25 12.37 -29.40
N LEU A 48 9.53 12.45 -28.27
CA LEU A 48 8.29 11.71 -28.06
C LEU A 48 7.19 12.13 -29.06
N ALA A 49 7.08 13.41 -29.40
CA ALA A 49 6.14 13.88 -30.42
C ALA A 49 6.46 13.29 -31.82
N LEU A 50 7.74 13.21 -32.20
CA LEU A 50 8.18 12.52 -33.41
C LEU A 50 7.88 11.01 -33.33
N TYR A 51 8.11 10.38 -32.18
CA TYR A 51 7.84 8.96 -31.93
C TYR A 51 6.35 8.64 -32.10
N ALA A 52 5.48 9.43 -31.46
CA ALA A 52 4.03 9.32 -31.60
C ALA A 52 3.58 9.54 -33.05
N TYR A 53 4.19 10.51 -33.76
CA TYR A 53 3.90 10.74 -35.18
C TYR A 53 4.26 9.55 -36.08
N VAL A 54 5.39 8.87 -35.81
CA VAL A 54 5.82 7.67 -36.54
C VAL A 54 4.92 6.46 -36.23
N LEU A 55 4.49 6.28 -34.98
CA LEU A 55 3.60 5.19 -34.59
C LEU A 55 2.17 5.36 -35.13
N LEU A 56 1.59 6.56 -34.97
CA LEU A 56 0.17 6.82 -35.26
C LEU A 56 -0.10 7.07 -36.76
N PHE A 57 0.76 7.84 -37.44
CA PHE A 57 0.46 8.38 -38.78
C PHE A 57 1.31 7.80 -39.93
N LYS A 58 2.27 6.91 -39.66
CA LYS A 58 3.08 6.26 -40.70
C LYS A 58 2.80 4.75 -40.78
N PRO A 59 2.65 4.17 -41.99
CA PRO A 59 2.41 2.74 -42.15
C PRO A 59 3.65 1.93 -41.73
N TYR A 60 3.45 0.74 -41.16
CA TYR A 60 4.54 -0.13 -40.71
C TYR A 60 5.28 -0.84 -41.86
N ALA A 61 4.60 -1.05 -43.00
CA ALA A 61 5.13 -1.83 -44.13
C ALA A 61 6.17 -1.11 -45.00
N ARG A 62 6.51 0.16 -44.71
CA ARG A 62 7.52 0.93 -45.45
C ARG A 62 8.34 1.78 -44.48
N ILE A 63 9.65 1.83 -44.68
CA ILE A 63 10.53 2.78 -43.98
C ILE A 63 10.18 4.20 -44.45
N THR A 64 10.03 5.14 -43.52
CA THR A 64 9.68 6.54 -43.83
C THR A 64 10.78 7.49 -43.36
N LEU A 65 10.86 8.68 -43.97
CA LEU A 65 11.85 9.70 -43.57
C LEU A 65 11.75 10.04 -42.06
N ALA A 66 10.54 10.16 -41.52
CA ALA A 66 10.33 10.45 -40.10
C ALA A 66 10.84 9.32 -39.18
N GLU A 67 10.73 8.06 -39.62
CA GLU A 67 11.27 6.91 -38.90
C GLU A 67 12.80 6.84 -39.00
N LEU A 68 13.40 7.22 -40.13
CA LEU A 68 14.85 7.36 -40.26
C LEU A 68 15.40 8.50 -39.38
N VAL A 69 14.69 9.63 -39.28
CA VAL A 69 15.03 10.72 -38.35
C VAL A 69 14.89 10.27 -36.89
N LEU A 70 13.89 9.47 -36.55
CA LEU A 70 13.74 8.87 -35.21
C LEU A 70 14.96 8.00 -34.86
N PHE A 71 15.37 7.11 -35.76
CA PHE A 71 16.56 6.28 -35.54
C PHE A 71 17.84 7.12 -35.46
N LEU A 72 18.02 8.13 -36.32
CA LEU A 72 19.17 9.03 -36.27
C LEU A 72 19.25 9.82 -34.94
N TRP A 73 18.12 10.30 -34.41
CA TRP A 73 18.05 10.93 -33.09
C TRP A 73 18.40 9.93 -31.98
N SER A 74 17.91 8.68 -32.07
CA SER A 74 18.21 7.63 -31.08
C SER A 74 19.70 7.26 -31.01
N ILE A 75 20.44 7.38 -32.12
CA ILE A 75 21.92 7.26 -32.12
C ILE A 75 22.54 8.40 -31.30
N GLY A 76 22.03 9.64 -31.43
CA GLY A 76 22.47 10.77 -30.61
C GLY A 76 22.22 10.56 -29.11
N LEU A 77 21.07 9.99 -28.74
CA LEU A 77 20.77 9.60 -27.35
C LEU A 77 21.71 8.49 -26.86
N ALA A 78 21.99 7.48 -27.68
CA ALA A 78 22.93 6.40 -27.33
C ALA A 78 24.37 6.90 -27.15
N VAL A 79 24.79 7.92 -27.90
CA VAL A 79 26.10 8.57 -27.75
C VAL A 79 26.18 9.40 -26.46
N ASP A 80 25.09 10.05 -26.05
CA ASP A 80 25.02 10.79 -24.76
C ASP A 80 25.11 9.84 -23.56
N GLU A 81 24.40 8.70 -23.60
CA GLU A 81 24.49 7.64 -22.59
C GLU A 81 25.87 6.98 -22.56
N PHE A 82 26.45 6.65 -23.72
CA PHE A 82 27.79 6.05 -23.78
C PHE A 82 28.87 6.99 -23.24
N TYR A 83 28.73 8.30 -23.46
CA TYR A 83 29.62 9.31 -22.86
C TYR A 83 29.47 9.41 -21.34
N GLN A 84 28.24 9.37 -20.80
CA GLN A 84 28.01 9.34 -19.35
C GLN A 84 28.59 8.08 -18.70
N TYR A 85 28.44 6.91 -19.35
CA TYR A 85 29.09 5.67 -18.94
C TYR A 85 30.62 5.81 -18.89
N LEU A 86 31.24 6.38 -19.93
CA LEU A 86 32.69 6.62 -19.98
C LEU A 86 33.16 7.59 -18.87
N LEU A 87 32.42 8.65 -18.58
CA LEU A 87 32.71 9.55 -17.45
C LEU A 87 32.59 8.86 -16.08
N THR A 88 31.66 7.90 -15.95
CA THR A 88 31.41 7.14 -14.72
C THR A 88 32.43 6.01 -14.52
N GLY A 89 33.06 5.52 -15.59
CA GLY A 89 34.10 4.49 -15.58
C GLY A 89 33.66 3.08 -15.15
N SER A 90 32.40 2.90 -14.74
CA SER A 90 31.87 1.64 -14.20
C SER A 90 30.42 1.44 -14.64
N ILE A 91 30.16 0.35 -15.38
CA ILE A 91 28.82 0.06 -15.90
C ILE A 91 27.85 -0.36 -14.79
N ILE A 92 28.35 -1.00 -13.74
CA ILE A 92 27.57 -1.38 -12.55
C ILE A 92 27.16 -0.12 -11.77
N THR A 93 28.03 0.91 -11.75
CA THR A 93 27.70 2.19 -11.12
C THR A 93 26.68 2.98 -11.96
N HIS A 94 26.83 3.03 -13.29
CA HIS A 94 25.86 3.70 -14.18
C HIS A 94 24.47 3.05 -14.10
N LEU A 95 24.41 1.72 -14.20
CA LEU A 95 23.17 0.95 -14.11
C LEU A 95 22.65 0.75 -12.67
N SER A 96 23.30 1.34 -11.65
CA SER A 96 22.76 1.37 -10.28
C SER A 96 21.65 2.40 -10.10
N ASP A 97 21.49 3.33 -11.05
CA ASP A 97 20.39 4.29 -11.05
C ASP A 97 19.18 3.79 -11.84
N THR A 98 17.98 3.94 -11.24
CA THR A 98 16.71 3.54 -11.83
C THR A 98 16.42 4.28 -13.15
N TRP A 99 16.83 5.54 -13.28
CA TRP A 99 16.56 6.30 -14.50
C TRP A 99 17.47 5.88 -15.66
N ASN A 100 18.72 5.52 -15.36
CA ASN A 100 19.67 5.04 -16.36
C ASN A 100 19.31 3.62 -16.83
N GLN A 101 18.68 2.80 -15.97
CA GLN A 101 18.03 1.55 -16.41
C GLN A 101 16.87 1.80 -17.38
N VAL A 102 16.05 2.83 -17.17
CA VAL A 102 14.96 3.21 -18.09
C VAL A 102 15.51 3.70 -19.43
N ASP A 103 16.54 4.54 -19.45
CA ASP A 103 17.15 5.01 -20.70
C ASP A 103 17.89 3.88 -21.45
N PHE A 104 18.56 2.97 -20.73
CA PHE A 104 19.14 1.76 -21.32
C PHE A 104 18.06 0.85 -21.95
N ALA A 105 16.92 0.65 -21.27
CA ALA A 105 15.80 -0.11 -21.81
C ALA A 105 15.16 0.57 -23.03
N LYS A 106 14.97 1.91 -22.98
CA LYS A 106 14.49 2.75 -24.08
C LYS A 106 15.36 2.57 -25.33
N LEU A 107 16.67 2.69 -25.18
CA LEU A 107 17.64 2.51 -26.27
C LEU A 107 17.66 1.06 -26.80
N THR A 108 17.61 0.06 -25.92
CA THR A 108 17.59 -1.36 -26.32
C THR A 108 16.34 -1.73 -27.15
N LEU A 109 15.17 -1.19 -26.79
CA LEU A 109 13.93 -1.38 -27.53
C LEU A 109 13.96 -0.70 -28.90
N ILE A 110 14.52 0.52 -28.99
CA ILE A 110 14.69 1.22 -30.28
C ILE A 110 15.73 0.51 -31.17
N LEU A 111 16.84 0.02 -30.59
CA LEU A 111 17.88 -0.71 -31.32
C LEU A 111 17.37 -2.04 -31.86
N SER A 112 16.62 -2.82 -31.07
CA SER A 112 16.03 -4.08 -31.55
C SER A 112 15.00 -3.85 -32.67
N ALA A 113 14.19 -2.78 -32.58
CA ALA A 113 13.32 -2.36 -33.69
C ALA A 113 14.11 -1.94 -34.95
N ALA A 114 15.22 -1.22 -34.80
CA ALA A 114 16.09 -0.83 -35.92
C ALA A 114 16.70 -2.06 -36.62
N VAL A 115 17.19 -3.04 -35.85
CA VAL A 115 17.71 -4.33 -36.37
C VAL A 115 16.61 -5.11 -37.09
N LEU A 116 15.40 -5.20 -36.53
CA LEU A 116 14.26 -5.87 -37.17
C LEU A 116 13.80 -5.18 -38.46
N ARG A 117 13.87 -3.84 -38.55
CA ARG A 117 13.63 -3.10 -39.80
C ARG A 117 14.75 -3.29 -40.82
N ALA A 118 16.00 -3.36 -40.39
CA ALA A 118 17.13 -3.62 -41.29
C ALA A 118 17.07 -5.03 -41.90
N SER A 119 16.79 -6.07 -41.10
CA SER A 119 16.62 -7.43 -41.60
C SER A 119 15.38 -7.58 -42.48
N ALA A 120 14.25 -6.96 -42.13
CA ALA A 120 13.08 -6.90 -43.00
C ALA A 120 13.38 -6.26 -44.37
N ALA A 121 14.15 -5.16 -44.39
CA ALA A 121 14.56 -4.52 -45.64
C ALA A 121 15.47 -5.42 -46.48
N ILE A 122 16.47 -6.08 -45.87
CA ILE A 122 17.37 -7.03 -46.55
C ILE A 122 16.57 -8.19 -47.17
N ILE A 123 15.62 -8.77 -46.42
CA ILE A 123 14.76 -9.84 -46.93
C ILE A 123 13.86 -9.32 -48.06
N HIS A 124 13.28 -8.13 -47.94
CA HIS A 124 12.48 -7.51 -49.01
C HIS A 124 13.30 -7.26 -50.29
N PHE A 125 14.58 -6.90 -50.19
CA PHE A 125 15.47 -6.79 -51.36
C PHE A 125 15.82 -8.16 -51.97
N ALA A 126 15.94 -9.21 -51.16
CA ALA A 126 16.17 -10.58 -51.64
C ALA A 126 14.91 -11.27 -52.18
N ALA A 127 13.71 -10.86 -51.75
CA ALA A 127 12.43 -11.51 -52.04
C ALA A 127 11.81 -11.14 -53.41
N ILE A 128 12.56 -10.54 -54.33
CA ILE A 128 12.04 -10.09 -55.64
C ILE A 128 11.56 -11.31 -56.45
N GLY A 129 10.24 -11.50 -56.51
CA GLY A 129 9.57 -12.64 -57.15
C GLY A 129 9.14 -13.77 -56.21
N HIS A 130 9.50 -13.75 -54.93
CA HIS A 130 9.24 -14.84 -53.97
C HIS A 130 8.19 -14.46 -52.92
N ALA A 131 6.92 -14.76 -53.19
CA ALA A 131 5.78 -14.45 -52.32
C ALA A 131 5.94 -14.81 -50.81
N PRO A 132 6.42 -16.01 -50.40
CA PRO A 132 6.53 -16.32 -48.97
C PRO A 132 7.62 -15.51 -48.24
N LEU A 133 8.68 -15.10 -48.94
CA LEU A 133 9.75 -14.26 -48.34
C LEU A 133 9.29 -12.80 -48.15
N TYR A 134 8.32 -12.33 -48.94
CA TYR A 134 7.68 -11.04 -48.71
C TYR A 134 6.80 -11.05 -47.45
N ALA A 135 6.11 -12.16 -47.17
CA ALA A 135 5.29 -12.31 -45.97
C ALA A 135 6.14 -12.23 -44.68
N THR A 136 7.26 -12.96 -44.62
CA THR A 136 8.14 -12.93 -43.44
C THR A 136 8.79 -11.56 -43.22
N ALA A 137 9.12 -10.82 -44.28
CA ALA A 137 9.57 -9.43 -44.17
C ALA A 137 8.50 -8.50 -43.58
N LEU A 138 7.22 -8.70 -43.94
CA LEU A 138 6.10 -7.94 -43.38
C LEU A 138 5.89 -8.27 -41.89
N ASP A 139 6.06 -9.53 -41.48
CA ASP A 139 5.96 -9.94 -40.08
C ASP A 139 7.12 -9.39 -39.23
N LEU A 140 8.35 -9.33 -39.74
CA LEU A 140 9.45 -8.62 -39.06
C LEU A 140 9.13 -7.12 -38.90
N CYS A 141 8.49 -6.48 -39.89
CA CYS A 141 8.01 -5.09 -39.75
C CYS A 141 6.92 -4.93 -38.68
N ARG A 142 6.04 -5.94 -38.48
CA ARG A 142 5.06 -5.97 -37.38
C ARG A 142 5.76 -6.07 -36.02
N HIS A 143 6.68 -7.02 -35.85
CA HIS A 143 7.46 -7.18 -34.61
C HIS A 143 8.31 -5.94 -34.29
N ALA A 144 8.93 -5.32 -35.29
CA ALA A 144 9.64 -4.06 -35.13
C ALA A 144 8.73 -2.94 -34.60
N ARG A 145 7.48 -2.85 -35.09
CA ARG A 145 6.51 -1.87 -34.57
C ARG A 145 6.08 -2.19 -33.13
N VAL A 146 5.91 -3.45 -32.76
CA VAL A 146 5.63 -3.84 -31.37
C VAL A 146 6.78 -3.41 -30.45
N ALA A 147 8.04 -3.63 -30.84
CA ALA A 147 9.21 -3.14 -30.10
C ALA A 147 9.24 -1.61 -29.97
N LEU A 148 8.89 -0.86 -31.03
CA LEU A 148 8.72 0.60 -30.96
C LEU A 148 7.59 1.03 -30.01
N SER A 149 6.46 0.31 -29.96
CA SER A 149 5.36 0.62 -29.02
C SER A 149 5.81 0.51 -27.56
N PHE A 150 6.59 -0.52 -27.21
CA PHE A 150 7.20 -0.63 -25.88
C PHE A 150 8.31 0.42 -25.66
N GLY A 151 9.08 0.76 -26.69
CA GLY A 151 10.06 1.85 -26.64
C GLY A 151 9.43 3.21 -26.32
N ALA A 152 8.26 3.50 -26.90
CA ALA A 152 7.49 4.71 -26.58
C ALA A 152 7.00 4.73 -25.12
N LEU A 153 6.61 3.59 -24.56
CA LEU A 153 6.28 3.47 -23.13
C LEU A 153 7.49 3.83 -22.25
N ALA A 154 8.69 3.34 -22.58
CA ALA A 154 9.92 3.70 -21.86
C ALA A 154 10.25 5.21 -21.96
N CYS A 155 9.98 5.85 -23.12
CA CYS A 155 10.09 7.31 -23.26
C CYS A 155 9.13 8.06 -22.31
N ILE A 156 7.88 7.57 -22.17
CA ILE A 156 6.90 8.15 -21.24
C ILE A 156 7.32 7.94 -19.78
N VAL A 157 7.88 6.79 -19.43
CA VAL A 157 8.47 6.55 -18.09
C VAL A 157 9.59 7.56 -17.80
N ARG A 158 10.43 7.89 -18.78
CA ARG A 158 11.49 8.90 -18.62
C ARG A 158 10.94 10.32 -18.39
N LEU A 159 9.77 10.67 -18.91
CA LEU A 159 9.13 11.96 -18.61
C LEU A 159 8.73 12.09 -17.13
N PHE A 160 8.40 10.99 -16.43
CA PHE A 160 8.16 11.07 -14.98
C PHE A 160 9.42 11.49 -14.21
N ALA A 161 10.63 11.15 -14.67
CA ALA A 161 11.88 11.65 -14.10
C ALA A 161 12.01 13.18 -14.23
N MET A 162 11.59 13.73 -15.38
CA MET A 162 11.58 15.17 -15.61
C MET A 162 10.53 15.86 -14.73
N PHE A 163 9.37 15.24 -14.52
CA PHE A 163 8.34 15.76 -13.61
C PHE A 163 8.70 15.60 -12.12
N SER A 164 9.46 14.59 -11.72
CA SER A 164 9.87 14.42 -10.31
C SER A 164 10.84 15.51 -9.83
N LEU A 165 11.46 16.27 -10.72
CA LEU A 165 12.28 17.44 -10.38
C LEU A 165 11.45 18.68 -10.00
N GLN A 166 10.13 18.67 -10.21
CA GLN A 166 9.20 19.73 -9.78
C GLN A 166 8.59 19.39 -8.42
N GLN A 167 8.76 20.25 -7.41
CA GLN A 167 8.42 19.98 -5.99
C GLN A 167 7.07 19.29 -5.78
N HIS A 168 5.99 19.85 -6.31
CA HIS A 168 4.63 19.31 -6.12
C HIS A 168 4.48 17.87 -6.66
N MET A 169 5.09 17.59 -7.82
CA MET A 169 4.97 16.30 -8.50
C MET A 169 5.97 15.27 -7.98
N GLY A 170 7.19 15.70 -7.63
CA GLY A 170 8.22 14.83 -7.04
C GLY A 170 7.84 14.29 -5.68
N VAL A 171 7.30 15.12 -4.78
CA VAL A 171 6.84 14.65 -3.45
C VAL A 171 5.64 13.71 -3.58
N LEU A 172 4.71 14.00 -4.50
CA LEU A 172 3.57 13.12 -4.80
C LEU A 172 4.02 11.76 -5.35
N PHE A 173 4.95 11.76 -6.31
CA PHE A 173 5.52 10.55 -6.90
C PHE A 173 6.28 9.70 -5.87
N LEU A 174 7.18 10.32 -5.11
CA LEU A 174 7.98 9.63 -4.09
C LEU A 174 7.10 9.04 -2.96
N SER A 175 6.06 9.77 -2.55
CA SER A 175 5.05 9.25 -1.61
C SER A 175 4.32 8.02 -2.18
N CYS A 176 4.04 7.98 -3.49
CA CYS A 176 3.47 6.80 -4.15
C CYS A 176 4.43 5.60 -4.13
N CYS A 177 5.72 5.84 -4.40
CA CYS A 177 6.75 4.80 -4.30
C CYS A 177 6.85 4.18 -2.89
N PHE A 178 6.72 4.98 -1.83
CA PHE A 178 6.68 4.48 -0.45
C PHE A 178 5.40 3.68 -0.14
N MET A 179 4.24 4.11 -0.65
CA MET A 179 2.96 3.37 -0.52
C MET A 179 2.97 2.00 -1.23
N TRP A 180 3.97 1.71 -2.09
CA TRP A 180 4.10 0.41 -2.77
C TRP A 180 4.12 -0.80 -1.82
N THR A 181 4.64 -0.63 -0.60
CA THR A 181 4.65 -1.71 0.40
C THR A 181 3.25 -2.10 0.90
N ASP A 182 2.27 -1.22 0.78
CA ASP A 182 0.87 -1.44 1.10
C ASP A 182 0.04 -1.80 -0.14
N ILE A 183 0.32 -1.18 -1.30
CA ILE A 183 -0.28 -1.56 -2.59
C ILE A 183 -0.05 -3.06 -2.86
N LYS A 184 1.16 -3.60 -2.62
CA LYS A 184 1.43 -5.03 -2.81
C LYS A 184 0.71 -5.94 -1.81
N ARG A 185 0.39 -5.45 -0.60
CA ARG A 185 -0.44 -6.17 0.41
C ARG A 185 -1.88 -6.23 -0.05
N PHE A 186 -2.43 -5.10 -0.53
CA PHE A 186 -3.76 -5.05 -1.13
C PHE A 186 -3.86 -5.93 -2.38
N LEU A 187 -2.85 -5.90 -3.27
CA LEU A 187 -2.83 -6.70 -4.49
C LEU A 187 -2.87 -8.21 -4.20
N ALA A 188 -2.29 -8.67 -3.08
CA ALA A 188 -2.42 -10.06 -2.64
C ALA A 188 -3.85 -10.41 -2.19
N LEU A 189 -4.55 -9.50 -1.48
CA LEU A 189 -5.97 -9.68 -1.13
C LEU A 189 -6.86 -9.69 -2.37
N LEU A 190 -6.60 -8.79 -3.32
CA LEU A 190 -7.29 -8.74 -4.61
C LEU A 190 -7.05 -10.01 -5.42
N PHE A 191 -5.83 -10.54 -5.46
CA PHE A 191 -5.52 -11.80 -6.14
C PHE A 191 -6.27 -13.00 -5.53
N VAL A 192 -6.30 -13.13 -4.19
CA VAL A 192 -7.09 -14.18 -3.52
C VAL A 192 -8.58 -14.05 -3.86
N ASN A 193 -9.10 -12.82 -3.92
CA ASN A 193 -10.48 -12.55 -4.32
C ASN A 193 -10.76 -12.91 -5.79
N MET A 194 -9.85 -12.58 -6.72
CA MET A 194 -9.94 -12.97 -8.14
C MET A 194 -9.92 -14.49 -8.31
N VAL A 195 -9.10 -15.22 -7.54
CA VAL A 195 -9.08 -16.69 -7.54
C VAL A 195 -10.41 -17.26 -7.04
N GLY A 196 -10.96 -16.73 -5.96
CA GLY A 196 -12.26 -17.15 -5.41
C GLY A 196 -13.42 -16.96 -6.39
N PHE A 197 -13.54 -15.76 -6.98
CA PHE A 197 -14.59 -15.50 -7.98
C PHE A 197 -14.34 -16.24 -9.29
N GLY A 198 -13.09 -16.37 -9.75
CA GLY A 198 -12.79 -17.07 -11.00
C GLY A 198 -13.08 -18.56 -10.96
N LEU A 199 -12.84 -19.22 -9.82
CA LEU A 199 -13.29 -20.60 -9.60
C LEU A 199 -14.82 -20.72 -9.60
N CYS A 200 -15.53 -19.74 -9.05
CA CYS A 200 -17.00 -19.73 -9.05
C CYS A 200 -17.58 -19.53 -10.46
N VAL A 201 -17.04 -18.57 -11.22
CA VAL A 201 -17.41 -18.30 -12.62
C VAL A 201 -17.09 -19.49 -13.51
N ALA A 202 -15.90 -20.09 -13.41
CA ALA A 202 -15.53 -21.29 -14.16
C ALA A 202 -16.42 -22.50 -13.81
N GLY A 203 -16.75 -22.69 -12.54
CA GLY A 203 -17.66 -23.73 -12.08
C GLY A 203 -19.05 -23.59 -12.69
N ILE A 204 -19.64 -22.38 -12.66
CA ILE A 204 -20.94 -22.10 -13.27
C ILE A 204 -20.89 -22.26 -14.79
N ALA A 205 -19.86 -21.72 -15.45
CA ALA A 205 -19.67 -21.86 -16.90
C ALA A 205 -19.65 -23.33 -17.32
N SER A 206 -18.97 -24.22 -16.57
CA SER A 206 -18.92 -25.66 -16.84
C SER A 206 -20.28 -26.39 -16.73
N THR A 207 -21.28 -25.77 -16.10
CA THR A 207 -22.67 -26.28 -16.05
C THR A 207 -23.57 -25.70 -17.15
N LEU A 208 -23.15 -24.60 -17.79
CA LEU A 208 -23.87 -23.92 -18.87
C LEU A 208 -23.36 -24.36 -20.26
N THR A 209 -22.09 -24.77 -20.35
CA THR A 209 -21.60 -25.54 -21.51
C THR A 209 -22.33 -26.89 -21.57
N PRO A 210 -23.05 -27.20 -22.66
CA PRO A 210 -23.67 -28.52 -22.80
C PRO A 210 -22.58 -29.59 -22.83
N PRO A 211 -22.78 -30.76 -22.20
CA PRO A 211 -21.81 -31.85 -22.28
C PRO A 211 -21.69 -32.29 -23.74
N SER A 212 -20.48 -32.23 -24.29
CA SER A 212 -20.17 -32.69 -25.65
C SER A 212 -20.67 -34.12 -25.81
N ALA A 213 -21.68 -34.31 -26.67
CA ALA A 213 -22.34 -35.60 -26.82
C ALA A 213 -21.33 -36.65 -27.32
N PRO A 214 -21.20 -37.81 -26.66
CA PRO A 214 -20.28 -38.85 -27.11
C PRO A 214 -20.71 -39.39 -28.48
N ASP A 215 -19.81 -39.22 -29.45
CA ASP A 215 -19.82 -39.70 -30.84
C ASP A 215 -21.06 -40.49 -31.31
N ASN A 216 -21.95 -39.81 -32.03
CA ASN A 216 -22.95 -40.44 -32.90
C ASN A 216 -22.64 -40.16 -34.38
N PRO A 217 -21.69 -40.88 -35.02
CA PRO A 217 -21.28 -40.64 -36.40
C PRO A 217 -22.27 -41.24 -37.41
N ARG A 218 -23.51 -40.73 -37.45
CA ARG A 218 -24.47 -40.98 -38.55
C ARG A 218 -25.50 -39.86 -38.76
N PHE A 219 -25.56 -39.43 -40.01
CA PHE A 219 -26.76 -38.98 -40.73
C PHE A 219 -27.33 -37.57 -40.44
N SER A 220 -26.70 -36.57 -41.06
CA SER A 220 -27.39 -35.37 -41.56
C SER A 220 -27.10 -35.21 -43.06
N THR A 221 -28.04 -35.66 -43.91
CA THR A 221 -27.89 -35.55 -45.37
C THR A 221 -28.44 -34.22 -45.92
N ASN A 222 -27.59 -33.52 -46.67
CA ASN A 222 -27.96 -32.64 -47.78
C ASN A 222 -28.70 -31.32 -47.47
N THR A 223 -27.94 -30.30 -47.03
CA THR A 223 -28.12 -28.93 -47.56
C THR A 223 -26.75 -28.27 -47.79
N THR A 224 -26.64 -27.42 -48.80
CA THR A 224 -25.33 -27.02 -49.38
C THR A 224 -24.78 -25.70 -48.85
N THR A 225 -23.87 -25.77 -47.89
CA THR A 225 -22.74 -24.82 -47.73
C THR A 225 -21.59 -25.57 -47.07
N SER A 226 -20.37 -25.42 -47.59
CA SER A 226 -19.18 -26.07 -47.06
C SER A 226 -18.61 -25.30 -45.87
N SER A 227 -18.87 -25.78 -44.66
CA SER A 227 -17.92 -25.71 -43.54
C SER A 227 -17.31 -27.10 -43.37
N ASP A 228 -16.02 -27.18 -43.10
CA ASP A 228 -15.37 -28.47 -42.82
C ASP A 228 -15.84 -29.00 -41.45
N PRO A 229 -15.82 -30.33 -41.21
CA PRO A 229 -16.07 -30.86 -39.87
C PRO A 229 -15.03 -30.39 -38.84
N ALA A 230 -13.88 -29.88 -39.31
CA ALA A 230 -12.91 -29.17 -38.49
C ALA A 230 -13.44 -27.80 -38.01
N ASP A 231 -14.17 -27.05 -38.84
CA ASP A 231 -14.74 -25.75 -38.47
C ASP A 231 -15.80 -25.91 -37.37
N ALA A 232 -16.66 -26.92 -37.46
CA ALA A 232 -17.65 -27.22 -36.42
C ALA A 232 -17.01 -27.71 -35.11
N LEU A 233 -15.86 -28.39 -35.18
CA LEU A 233 -15.06 -28.74 -34.01
C LEU A 233 -14.32 -27.53 -33.43
N MET A 234 -14.03 -26.53 -34.25
CA MET A 234 -13.36 -25.28 -33.87
C MET A 234 -14.35 -24.28 -33.25
N ASP A 235 -15.55 -24.14 -33.80
CA ASP A 235 -16.69 -23.37 -33.26
C ASP A 235 -17.13 -23.90 -31.87
N SER A 236 -17.12 -25.23 -31.68
CA SER A 236 -17.36 -25.84 -30.37
C SER A 236 -16.14 -25.82 -29.42
N ALA A 237 -14.93 -25.58 -29.92
CA ALA A 237 -13.73 -25.29 -29.13
C ALA A 237 -13.54 -23.78 -28.83
N GLU A 238 -14.23 -22.90 -29.55
CA GLU A 238 -14.12 -21.43 -29.45
C GLU A 238 -14.49 -20.92 -28.04
N TYR A 239 -15.29 -21.70 -27.31
CA TYR A 239 -15.66 -21.43 -25.92
C TYR A 239 -14.55 -21.71 -24.88
N ILE A 240 -13.43 -22.33 -25.26
CA ILE A 240 -12.26 -22.55 -24.38
C ILE A 240 -11.24 -21.43 -24.60
N TYR A 241 -11.69 -20.18 -24.44
CA TYR A 241 -10.85 -18.99 -24.60
C TYR A 241 -9.91 -18.79 -23.39
N SER A 242 -8.92 -19.67 -23.30
CA SER A 242 -7.84 -19.71 -22.29
C SER A 242 -8.21 -20.00 -20.83
N PRO A 243 -7.48 -20.91 -20.13
CA PRO A 243 -7.74 -21.23 -18.72
C PRO A 243 -7.64 -20.07 -17.71
N TRP A 244 -7.11 -18.91 -18.10
CA TRP A 244 -7.00 -17.74 -17.23
C TRP A 244 -8.16 -16.74 -17.34
N GLU A 245 -9.04 -16.82 -18.36
CA GLU A 245 -10.09 -15.80 -18.54
C GLU A 245 -11.09 -15.68 -17.38
N PRO A 246 -11.64 -16.78 -16.82
CA PRO A 246 -12.53 -16.70 -15.66
C PRO A 246 -11.90 -15.97 -14.45
N PHE A 247 -10.56 -15.95 -14.36
CA PHE A 247 -9.83 -15.26 -13.29
C PHE A 247 -9.58 -13.77 -13.57
N LEU A 248 -9.59 -13.34 -14.83
CA LEU A 248 -9.46 -11.92 -15.22
C LEU A 248 -10.80 -11.20 -15.32
N VAL A 249 -11.89 -11.91 -15.63
CA VAL A 249 -13.24 -11.32 -15.67
C VAL A 249 -13.60 -10.59 -14.35
N PRO A 250 -13.37 -11.15 -13.13
CA PRO A 250 -13.54 -10.47 -11.85
C PRO A 250 -12.67 -9.22 -11.59
N PHE A 251 -11.64 -8.99 -12.42
CA PHE A 251 -10.78 -7.80 -12.35
C PHE A 251 -11.27 -6.69 -13.30
N TRP A 252 -11.74 -7.04 -14.50
CA TRP A 252 -12.30 -6.07 -15.44
C TRP A 252 -13.65 -5.51 -14.96
N SER A 253 -14.45 -6.33 -14.29
CA SER A 253 -15.73 -5.91 -13.71
C SER A 253 -15.60 -4.96 -12.50
N ILE A 254 -14.40 -4.81 -11.92
CA ILE A 254 -14.11 -3.73 -10.94
C ILE A 254 -14.26 -2.34 -11.58
N PHE A 255 -13.90 -2.24 -12.86
CA PHE A 255 -14.03 -1.04 -13.68
C PHE A 255 -15.37 -0.98 -14.42
N GLY A 256 -16.33 -1.82 -14.06
CA GLY A 256 -17.66 -1.92 -14.70
C GLY A 256 -17.66 -2.66 -16.05
N VAL A 257 -16.55 -3.25 -16.47
CA VAL A 257 -16.46 -4.01 -17.73
C VAL A 257 -16.94 -5.45 -17.50
N MET A 258 -18.19 -5.71 -17.86
CA MET A 258 -18.85 -7.01 -17.65
C MET A 258 -18.69 -8.00 -18.83
N SER A 259 -17.80 -7.70 -19.78
CA SER A 259 -17.70 -8.31 -21.11
C SER A 259 -17.13 -9.75 -21.16
N GLY A 260 -17.39 -10.56 -20.15
CA GLY A 260 -16.95 -11.96 -20.04
C GLY A 260 -17.79 -12.81 -19.09
N TYR A 261 -19.00 -12.36 -18.74
CA TYR A 261 -20.03 -13.22 -18.16
C TYR A 261 -20.98 -13.61 -19.31
N ASP A 262 -21.26 -14.90 -19.47
CA ASP A 262 -22.27 -15.38 -20.43
C ASP A 262 -23.66 -14.86 -20.01
N ASP A 263 -24.49 -14.43 -20.97
CA ASP A 263 -25.90 -14.10 -20.70
C ASP A 263 -26.64 -15.30 -20.08
N ARG A 264 -26.22 -16.54 -20.38
CA ARG A 264 -26.72 -17.76 -19.72
C ARG A 264 -26.47 -17.81 -18.21
N MET A 265 -25.60 -16.96 -17.65
CA MET A 265 -25.47 -16.82 -16.19
C MET A 265 -26.66 -16.08 -15.55
N LEU A 266 -27.52 -15.43 -16.35
CA LEU A 266 -28.81 -14.90 -15.89
C LEU A 266 -29.92 -15.97 -15.91
N ASP A 267 -29.81 -17.01 -16.76
CA ASP A 267 -30.73 -18.16 -16.77
C ASP A 267 -30.56 -19.07 -15.53
N LEU A 268 -29.43 -18.93 -14.82
CA LEU A 268 -29.18 -19.59 -13.54
C LEU A 268 -30.24 -19.15 -12.50
N PRO A 269 -30.84 -20.08 -11.70
CA PRO A 269 -31.99 -19.77 -10.85
C PRO A 269 -31.82 -18.50 -10.01
N LEU A 270 -32.80 -17.60 -10.10
CA LEU A 270 -32.80 -16.24 -9.51
C LEU A 270 -32.10 -16.09 -8.14
N PRO A 271 -32.33 -16.93 -7.11
CA PRO A 271 -31.63 -16.77 -5.83
C PRO A 271 -30.11 -17.01 -5.92
N LEU A 272 -29.64 -17.87 -6.82
CA LEU A 272 -28.22 -18.20 -6.98
C LEU A 272 -27.48 -17.17 -7.84
N SER A 273 -28.08 -16.72 -8.95
CA SER A 273 -27.55 -15.62 -9.77
C SER A 273 -27.55 -14.30 -8.98
N ALA A 274 -28.63 -13.98 -8.25
CA ALA A 274 -28.65 -12.81 -7.36
C ALA A 274 -27.61 -12.90 -6.22
N LEU A 275 -27.41 -14.08 -5.63
CA LEU A 275 -26.39 -14.27 -4.59
C LEU A 275 -24.97 -14.00 -5.12
N LEU A 276 -24.64 -14.51 -6.32
CA LEU A 276 -23.36 -14.25 -6.96
C LEU A 276 -23.14 -12.74 -7.18
N TRP A 277 -24.14 -12.04 -7.72
CA TRP A 277 -24.06 -10.59 -7.96
C TRP A 277 -23.91 -9.78 -6.67
N VAL A 278 -24.65 -10.14 -5.61
CA VAL A 278 -24.55 -9.48 -4.30
C VAL A 278 -23.20 -9.73 -3.65
N CYS A 279 -22.68 -10.97 -3.68
CA CYS A 279 -21.34 -11.30 -3.17
C CYS A 279 -20.25 -10.56 -3.93
N PHE A 280 -20.35 -10.47 -5.27
CA PHE A 280 -19.40 -9.73 -6.09
C PHE A 280 -19.40 -8.24 -5.75
N LEU A 281 -20.56 -7.59 -5.76
CA LEU A 281 -20.71 -6.16 -5.44
C LEU A 281 -20.18 -5.85 -4.04
N LEU A 282 -20.55 -6.67 -3.04
CA LEU A 282 -20.08 -6.51 -1.67
C LEU A 282 -18.55 -6.59 -1.57
N SER A 283 -17.93 -7.54 -2.28
CA SER A 283 -16.47 -7.64 -2.30
C SER A 283 -15.81 -6.39 -2.90
N GLN A 284 -16.32 -5.87 -4.02
CA GLN A 284 -15.76 -4.65 -4.61
C GLN A 284 -15.87 -3.43 -3.69
N VAL A 285 -17.01 -3.24 -3.04
CA VAL A 285 -17.21 -2.17 -2.05
C VAL A 285 -16.25 -2.32 -0.86
N VAL A 286 -16.06 -3.54 -0.35
CA VAL A 286 -15.14 -3.80 0.78
C VAL A 286 -13.68 -3.58 0.36
N LEU A 287 -13.25 -4.11 -0.79
CA LEU A 287 -11.87 -3.99 -1.27
C LEU A 287 -11.50 -2.54 -1.61
N LEU A 288 -12.37 -1.80 -2.30
CA LEU A 288 -12.11 -0.40 -2.64
C LEU A 288 -12.03 0.47 -1.38
N ASN A 289 -12.97 0.31 -0.43
CA ASN A 289 -12.93 1.03 0.83
C ASN A 289 -11.68 0.69 1.66
N LEU A 290 -11.25 -0.58 1.67
CA LEU A 290 -10.02 -1.01 2.35
C LEU A 290 -8.76 -0.41 1.71
N LEU A 291 -8.68 -0.39 0.38
CA LEU A 291 -7.58 0.25 -0.35
C LEU A 291 -7.51 1.75 -0.03
N VAL A 292 -8.64 2.46 -0.10
CA VAL A 292 -8.70 3.90 0.20
C VAL A 292 -8.31 4.19 1.66
N ALA A 293 -8.77 3.37 2.61
CA ALA A 293 -8.41 3.52 4.02
C ALA A 293 -6.90 3.35 4.26
N ILE A 294 -6.29 2.28 3.73
CA ILE A 294 -4.85 1.99 3.90
C ILE A 294 -4.00 3.05 3.19
N MET A 295 -4.36 3.41 1.95
CA MET A 295 -3.63 4.43 1.17
C MET A 295 -3.71 5.80 1.84
N ASN A 296 -4.86 6.21 2.37
CA ASN A 296 -4.99 7.47 3.09
C ASN A 296 -4.15 7.47 4.39
N ASP A 297 -4.17 6.41 5.19
CA ASP A 297 -3.36 6.36 6.42
C ASP A 297 -1.86 6.44 6.09
N THR A 298 -1.36 5.61 5.17
CA THR A 298 0.05 5.65 4.77
C THR A 298 0.44 6.97 4.11
N TRP A 299 -0.43 7.59 3.30
CA TRP A 299 -0.21 8.94 2.76
C TRP A 299 0.05 9.97 3.86
N GLN A 300 -0.79 10.01 4.91
CA GLN A 300 -0.61 10.97 6.01
C GLN A 300 0.68 10.69 6.81
N ARG A 301 1.05 9.42 7.03
CA ARG A 301 2.29 9.07 7.75
C ARG A 301 3.57 9.42 6.96
N VAL A 302 3.52 9.34 5.63
CA VAL A 302 4.71 9.38 4.76
C VAL A 302 5.00 10.75 4.16
N LYS A 303 3.96 11.54 3.83
CA LYS A 303 4.07 12.76 3.02
C LYS A 303 5.16 13.74 3.48
N ASP A 304 5.25 14.01 4.78
CA ASP A 304 6.21 14.99 5.32
C ASP A 304 7.66 14.47 5.22
N SER A 305 7.87 13.16 5.35
CA SER A 305 9.19 12.52 5.14
C SER A 305 9.56 12.50 3.66
N ALA A 306 8.58 12.37 2.75
CA ALA A 306 8.81 12.46 1.32
C ALA A 306 9.20 13.87 0.85
N ASP A 307 8.75 14.95 1.50
CA ASP A 307 9.21 16.32 1.21
C ASP A 307 10.63 16.60 1.74
N GLU A 308 11.10 15.94 2.81
CA GLU A 308 12.52 15.97 3.20
C GLU A 308 13.40 15.11 2.26
N GLU A 309 12.99 13.89 1.90
CA GLU A 309 13.78 13.02 1.03
C GLU A 309 13.81 13.49 -0.43
N TRP A 310 12.71 14.04 -0.96
CA TRP A 310 12.68 14.67 -2.28
C TRP A 310 13.71 15.81 -2.39
N LYS A 311 13.86 16.65 -1.36
CA LYS A 311 14.88 17.72 -1.35
C LYS A 311 16.31 17.16 -1.38
N PHE A 312 16.54 15.98 -0.80
CA PHE A 312 17.84 15.32 -0.94
C PHE A 312 18.06 14.86 -2.39
N LEU A 313 17.09 14.12 -2.96
CA LEU A 313 17.18 13.60 -4.33
C LEU A 313 17.41 14.73 -5.34
N LEU A 314 16.65 15.82 -5.22
CA LEU A 314 16.81 17.02 -6.06
C LEU A 314 18.25 17.56 -6.07
N VAL A 315 18.96 17.54 -4.92
CA VAL A 315 20.35 18.02 -4.85
C VAL A 315 21.31 17.05 -5.54
N GLN A 316 21.07 15.74 -5.43
CA GLN A 316 21.83 14.72 -6.15
C GLN A 316 21.65 14.87 -7.67
N ASP A 317 20.41 14.98 -8.13
CA ASP A 317 20.08 15.13 -9.55
C ASP A 317 20.64 16.46 -10.11
N MET A 318 20.58 17.56 -9.32
CA MET A 318 21.17 18.83 -9.71
C MET A 318 22.70 18.78 -9.84
N GLU A 319 23.40 17.98 -9.04
CA GLU A 319 24.86 17.77 -9.15
C GLU A 319 25.22 17.24 -10.54
N GLU A 320 24.48 16.25 -11.04
CA GLU A 320 24.65 15.67 -12.37
C GLU A 320 24.44 16.71 -13.50
N PHE A 321 23.40 17.55 -13.39
CA PHE A 321 23.14 18.62 -14.38
C PHE A 321 24.25 19.69 -14.46
N PHE A 322 25.13 19.83 -13.46
CA PHE A 322 26.32 20.67 -13.62
C PHE A 322 27.33 20.02 -14.58
N HIS A 323 27.57 18.71 -14.46
CA HIS A 323 28.55 17.96 -15.25
C HIS A 323 28.07 17.61 -16.67
N LEU A 324 26.76 17.49 -16.89
CA LEU A 324 26.19 17.23 -18.23
C LEU A 324 26.50 18.35 -19.24
N HIS A 325 26.71 17.97 -20.51
CA HIS A 325 27.05 18.92 -21.58
C HIS A 325 25.95 19.97 -21.81
N HIS A 326 26.35 21.18 -22.23
CA HIS A 326 25.45 22.34 -22.27
C HIS A 326 24.42 22.29 -23.41
N VAL A 327 24.71 21.58 -24.50
CA VAL A 327 23.73 21.22 -25.54
C VAL A 327 23.26 19.77 -25.34
N PRO A 328 21.95 19.46 -25.45
CA PRO A 328 21.47 18.08 -25.43
C PRO A 328 21.43 17.40 -26.82
N PRO A 329 21.18 16.08 -26.87
CA PRO A 329 20.92 15.37 -28.12
C PRO A 329 19.68 15.89 -28.87
N PRO A 330 19.69 15.95 -30.21
CA PRO A 330 20.68 15.36 -31.10
C PRO A 330 21.87 16.28 -31.44
N PHE A 331 21.81 17.56 -31.07
CA PHE A 331 22.75 18.59 -31.53
C PHE A 331 24.18 18.42 -31.00
N ASN A 332 24.35 17.80 -29.82
CA ASN A 332 25.67 17.53 -29.25
C ASN A 332 26.44 16.36 -29.89
N THR A 333 25.75 15.49 -30.64
CA THR A 333 26.27 14.18 -31.10
C THR A 333 27.62 14.29 -31.81
N LEU A 334 27.80 15.26 -32.73
CA LEU A 334 29.05 15.43 -33.48
C LEU A 334 30.23 15.86 -32.58
N HIS A 335 29.99 16.74 -31.61
CA HIS A 335 31.02 17.16 -30.66
C HIS A 335 31.39 16.02 -29.70
N LEU A 336 30.40 15.24 -29.27
CA LEU A 336 30.58 14.13 -28.34
C LEU A 336 31.30 12.95 -29.00
N LEU A 337 30.92 12.59 -30.24
CA LEU A 337 31.66 11.61 -31.06
C LEU A 337 33.13 12.03 -31.25
N ARG A 338 33.41 13.32 -31.50
CA ARG A 338 34.79 13.83 -31.58
C ARG A 338 35.55 13.65 -30.26
N LYS A 339 34.93 13.92 -29.10
CA LYS A 339 35.56 13.72 -27.78
C LYS A 339 35.80 12.23 -27.48
N ILE A 340 34.83 11.36 -27.78
CA ILE A 340 34.98 9.90 -27.63
C ILE A 340 36.08 9.36 -28.54
N TYR A 341 36.12 9.76 -29.82
CA TYR A 341 37.16 9.38 -30.78
C TYR A 341 38.55 9.81 -30.30
N ALA A 342 38.70 11.05 -29.84
CA ALA A 342 39.97 11.56 -29.31
C ALA A 342 40.43 10.81 -28.05
N HIS A 343 39.50 10.45 -27.15
CA HIS A 343 39.82 9.65 -25.98
C HIS A 343 40.29 8.23 -26.35
N VAL A 344 39.55 7.53 -27.22
CA VAL A 344 39.81 6.12 -27.57
C VAL A 344 41.06 5.92 -28.43
N ILE A 345 41.51 6.94 -29.17
CA ILE A 345 42.61 6.82 -30.15
C ILE A 345 43.88 7.59 -29.76
N ALA A 346 43.77 8.61 -28.91
CA ALA A 346 44.90 9.45 -28.49
C ALA A 346 45.07 9.53 -26.96
N ASP A 347 44.40 8.64 -26.20
CA ASP A 347 44.35 8.62 -24.72
C ASP A 347 44.02 9.98 -24.08
N ALA A 348 43.37 10.87 -24.83
CA ALA A 348 43.06 12.22 -24.38
C ALA A 348 42.05 12.18 -23.22
N PRO A 349 42.21 12.99 -22.16
CA PRO A 349 41.28 12.96 -21.03
C PRO A 349 39.88 13.40 -21.46
N LEU A 350 38.87 12.56 -21.20
CA LEU A 350 37.44 12.87 -21.44
C LEU A 350 37.02 14.19 -20.78
N SER A 351 37.50 14.42 -19.56
CA SER A 351 37.38 15.68 -18.85
C SER A 351 38.39 16.68 -19.39
N GLU A 352 37.99 17.41 -20.43
CA GLU A 352 38.63 18.67 -20.80
C GLU A 352 38.58 19.61 -19.58
N ASN A 353 39.72 20.22 -19.20
CA ASN A 353 39.79 21.20 -18.11
C ASN A 353 39.20 22.55 -18.56
N GLU A 354 37.93 22.57 -18.99
CA GLU A 354 37.17 23.77 -19.38
C GLU A 354 36.83 24.66 -18.16
N ALA A 355 37.86 25.24 -17.55
CA ALA A 355 37.91 26.44 -16.71
C ALA A 355 36.85 26.65 -15.58
N HIS A 356 35.97 25.69 -15.31
CA HIS A 356 35.04 25.72 -14.21
C HIS A 356 35.77 25.35 -12.90
N HIS A 357 36.59 26.28 -12.41
CA HIS A 357 37.07 26.29 -11.02
C HIS A 357 35.93 26.69 -10.05
N VAL A 358 34.72 26.17 -10.30
CA VAL A 358 33.70 26.01 -9.27
C VAL A 358 34.28 24.96 -8.33
N ARG A 359 34.77 25.44 -7.17
CA ARG A 359 35.30 24.63 -6.08
C ARG A 359 34.52 23.31 -5.98
N GLY A 360 35.22 22.19 -6.18
CA GLY A 360 34.62 20.86 -6.31
C GLY A 360 33.61 20.58 -5.19
N PRO A 361 32.56 19.77 -5.48
CA PRO A 361 31.37 19.69 -4.64
C PRO A 361 31.76 19.42 -3.19
N LEU A 362 31.19 20.20 -2.27
CA LEU A 362 31.58 20.25 -0.85
C LEU A 362 31.39 18.91 -0.11
N LEU A 363 30.70 17.98 -0.76
CA LEU A 363 30.55 16.56 -0.45
C LEU A 363 30.84 15.84 -1.78
N THR A 364 31.58 14.73 -1.78
CA THR A 364 31.61 13.87 -2.98
C THR A 364 30.23 13.25 -3.23
N PRO A 365 29.88 12.76 -4.44
CA PRO A 365 28.64 11.99 -4.65
C PRO A 365 28.52 10.77 -3.71
N SER A 366 29.64 10.17 -3.33
CA SER A 366 29.73 9.14 -2.28
C SER A 366 29.38 9.69 -0.88
N ASP A 367 29.83 10.89 -0.51
CA ASP A 367 29.42 11.55 0.73
C ASP A 367 27.97 12.03 0.68
N LEU A 368 27.45 12.40 -0.50
CA LEU A 368 26.04 12.73 -0.71
C LEU A 368 25.19 11.47 -0.45
N LYS A 369 25.45 10.36 -1.16
CA LYS A 369 24.76 9.07 -0.95
C LYS A 369 24.99 8.46 0.45
N LYS A 370 26.08 8.83 1.14
CA LYS A 370 26.32 8.46 2.55
C LYS A 370 25.52 9.34 3.51
N LYS A 371 25.44 10.65 3.28
CA LYS A 371 24.61 11.55 4.08
C LYS A 371 23.12 11.41 3.80
N SER A 372 22.71 10.94 2.62
CA SER A 372 21.32 10.54 2.35
C SER A 372 20.94 9.36 3.24
N LYS A 373 21.73 8.28 3.22
CA LYS A 373 21.52 7.10 4.08
C LYS A 373 21.59 7.44 5.57
N VAL A 374 22.46 8.35 5.99
CA VAL A 374 22.52 8.83 7.39
C VAL A 374 21.31 9.72 7.73
N ALA A 375 20.85 10.59 6.84
CA ALA A 375 19.66 11.42 7.05
C ALA A 375 18.38 10.56 7.08
N GLN A 376 18.24 9.63 6.16
CA GLN A 376 17.15 8.64 6.08
C GLN A 376 17.15 7.75 7.32
N ALA A 377 18.30 7.21 7.75
CA ALA A 377 18.41 6.47 9.01
C ALA A 377 18.12 7.34 10.25
N THR A 378 18.43 8.64 10.20
CA THR A 378 18.09 9.60 11.27
C THR A 378 16.60 9.92 11.30
N MET A 379 15.93 10.03 10.14
CA MET A 379 14.46 10.14 10.06
C MET A 379 13.78 8.86 10.56
N LEU A 380 14.25 7.69 10.11
CA LEU A 380 13.72 6.39 10.52
C LEU A 380 13.89 6.19 12.04
N ARG A 381 15.03 6.61 12.60
CA ARG A 381 15.25 6.68 14.05
C ARG A 381 14.30 7.65 14.75
N LYS A 382 14.10 8.87 14.23
CA LYS A 382 13.12 9.84 14.79
C LYS A 382 11.69 9.29 14.79
N HIS A 383 11.29 8.57 13.73
CA HIS A 383 9.99 7.89 13.65
C HIS A 383 9.88 6.82 14.72
N VAL A 384 10.87 5.93 14.86
CA VAL A 384 10.89 4.91 15.94
C VAL A 384 10.90 5.57 17.34
N GLU A 385 11.61 6.68 17.54
CA GLU A 385 11.59 7.43 18.80
C GLU A 385 10.22 8.11 19.07
N ALA A 386 9.48 8.51 18.03
CA ALA A 386 8.11 9.04 18.14
C ALA A 386 7.05 7.96 18.35
N GLU A 387 7.17 6.80 17.69
CA GLU A 387 6.35 5.60 17.95
C GLU A 387 6.60 5.07 19.37
N ALA A 388 7.86 5.09 19.85
CA ALA A 388 8.18 4.83 21.24
C ALA A 388 7.50 5.85 22.17
N LEU A 389 7.60 7.16 21.89
CA LEU A 389 6.95 8.19 22.73
C LEU A 389 5.43 8.01 22.83
N THR A 390 4.76 7.70 21.71
CA THR A 390 3.30 7.49 21.68
C THR A 390 2.87 6.16 22.31
N THR A 391 3.69 5.12 22.25
CA THR A 391 3.44 3.87 22.99
C THR A 391 3.70 4.03 24.49
N TYR A 392 4.73 4.77 24.92
CA TYR A 392 4.92 5.14 26.33
C TYR A 392 3.74 5.98 26.86
N ALA A 393 3.24 6.97 26.10
CA ALA A 393 2.08 7.75 26.50
C ALA A 393 0.80 6.90 26.66
N LYS A 394 0.59 5.89 25.78
CA LYS A 394 -0.49 4.91 25.92
C LYS A 394 -0.32 4.05 27.18
N LEU A 395 0.89 3.60 27.48
CA LEU A 395 1.20 2.84 28.70
C LEU A 395 0.99 3.67 29.97
N GLU A 396 1.29 4.97 29.96
CA GLU A 396 1.01 5.89 31.07
C GLU A 396 -0.50 6.08 31.30
N GLY A 397 -1.30 6.16 30.23
CA GLY A 397 -2.77 6.17 30.33
C GLY A 397 -3.34 4.87 30.91
N ILE A 398 -2.79 3.73 30.49
CA ILE A 398 -3.17 2.41 31.03
C ILE A 398 -2.81 2.31 32.52
N THR A 399 -1.59 2.68 32.93
CA THR A 399 -1.20 2.59 34.35
C THR A 399 -1.99 3.55 35.25
N LYS A 400 -2.34 4.75 34.77
CA LYS A 400 -3.25 5.67 35.51
C LYS A 400 -4.65 5.08 35.69
N SER A 401 -5.26 4.54 34.64
CA SER A 401 -6.59 3.91 34.75
C SER A 401 -6.58 2.64 35.64
N GLN A 402 -5.49 1.87 35.65
CA GLN A 402 -5.32 0.76 36.61
C GLN A 402 -5.19 1.27 38.06
N LEU A 403 -4.46 2.37 38.29
CA LEU A 403 -4.35 3.00 39.61
C LEU A 403 -5.71 3.50 40.13
N GLU A 404 -6.49 4.19 39.29
CA GLU A 404 -7.86 4.61 39.65
C GLU A 404 -8.77 3.42 39.98
N ASN A 405 -8.66 2.32 39.24
CA ASN A 405 -9.44 1.12 39.49
C ASN A 405 -9.03 0.44 40.82
N LEU A 406 -7.74 0.43 41.16
CA LEU A 406 -7.26 -0.03 42.47
C LEU A 406 -7.77 0.85 43.61
N GLU A 407 -7.79 2.18 43.45
CA GLU A 407 -8.34 3.10 44.46
C GLU A 407 -9.86 2.92 44.63
N ARG A 408 -10.60 2.64 43.54
CA ARG A 408 -12.03 2.28 43.59
C ARG A 408 -12.26 0.95 44.31
N LEU A 409 -11.41 -0.06 44.07
CA LEU A 409 -11.48 -1.35 44.76
C LEU A 409 -11.18 -1.22 46.26
N ASP A 410 -10.19 -0.41 46.65
CA ASP A 410 -9.89 -0.16 48.07
C ASP A 410 -11.07 0.52 48.78
N LYS A 411 -11.66 1.56 48.19
CA LYS A 411 -12.87 2.22 48.69
C LYS A 411 -14.06 1.27 48.84
N LEU A 412 -14.27 0.37 47.87
CA LEU A 412 -15.29 -0.69 47.95
C LEU A 412 -14.99 -1.70 49.06
N SER A 413 -13.71 -2.05 49.27
CA SER A 413 -13.29 -2.94 50.37
C SER A 413 -13.52 -2.29 51.75
N ALA A 414 -13.22 -1.00 51.89
CA ALA A 414 -13.46 -0.25 53.12
C ALA A 414 -14.96 -0.13 53.43
N ALA A 415 -15.78 0.11 52.40
CA ALA A 415 -17.24 0.14 52.54
C ALA A 415 -17.80 -1.23 52.96
N SER A 416 -17.32 -2.34 52.38
CA SER A 416 -17.76 -3.69 52.78
C SER A 416 -17.30 -4.07 54.20
N ALA A 417 -16.10 -3.64 54.60
CA ALA A 417 -15.60 -3.81 55.96
C ALA A 417 -16.40 -3.00 57.00
N TYR A 418 -16.85 -1.79 56.65
CA TYR A 418 -17.76 -1.01 57.48
C TYR A 418 -19.14 -1.69 57.61
N ALA A 419 -19.73 -2.12 56.49
CA ALA A 419 -21.02 -2.82 56.48
C ALA A 419 -20.99 -4.11 57.33
N ASN A 420 -19.92 -4.90 57.24
CA ASN A 420 -19.73 -6.10 58.08
C ASN A 420 -19.58 -5.76 59.57
N ARG A 421 -18.95 -4.63 59.94
CA ARG A 421 -18.89 -4.17 61.34
C ARG A 421 -20.28 -3.80 61.86
N THR A 422 -21.06 -3.03 61.10
CA THR A 422 -22.43 -2.65 61.51
C THR A 422 -23.36 -3.86 61.59
N LEU A 423 -23.23 -4.84 60.68
CA LEU A 423 -24.03 -6.07 60.69
C LEU A 423 -23.68 -6.93 61.93
N ASN A 424 -22.39 -7.07 62.26
CA ASN A 424 -21.96 -7.75 63.49
C ASN A 424 -22.44 -7.03 64.77
N GLN A 425 -22.44 -5.69 64.80
CA GLN A 425 -23.00 -4.92 65.90
C GLN A 425 -24.51 -5.14 66.05
N MET A 426 -25.27 -5.13 64.93
CA MET A 426 -26.69 -5.46 64.94
C MET A 426 -26.95 -6.89 65.42
N HIS A 427 -26.14 -7.87 65.02
CA HIS A 427 -26.27 -9.25 65.50
C HIS A 427 -26.07 -9.36 67.02
N VAL A 428 -25.06 -8.67 67.58
CA VAL A 428 -24.85 -8.63 69.03
C VAL A 428 -26.02 -7.97 69.76
N LEU A 429 -26.56 -6.86 69.23
CA LEU A 429 -27.72 -6.18 69.81
C LEU A 429 -29.00 -7.03 69.76
N VAL A 430 -29.26 -7.73 68.64
CA VAL A 430 -30.38 -8.69 68.53
C VAL A 430 -30.21 -9.86 69.49
N GLN A 431 -28.98 -10.36 69.68
CA GLN A 431 -28.68 -11.42 70.64
C GLN A 431 -28.76 -10.96 72.11
N GLN A 432 -28.55 -9.66 72.39
CA GLN A 432 -28.81 -9.07 73.69
C GLN A 432 -30.32 -8.86 73.92
N GLN A 433 -31.07 -8.41 72.90
CA GLN A 433 -32.52 -8.27 72.97
C GLN A 433 -33.19 -9.62 73.25
N SER A 434 -32.84 -10.68 72.51
CA SER A 434 -33.41 -12.02 72.76
C SER A 434 -33.08 -12.60 74.14
N ARG A 435 -31.99 -12.15 74.78
CA ARG A 435 -31.69 -12.47 76.18
C ARG A 435 -32.52 -11.65 77.17
N LEU A 436 -32.79 -10.38 76.87
CA LEU A 436 -33.69 -9.52 77.66
C LEU A 436 -35.13 -10.02 77.58
N ASP A 437 -35.62 -10.33 76.37
CA ASP A 437 -36.96 -10.90 76.15
C ASP A 437 -37.14 -12.21 76.94
N CYS A 438 -36.12 -13.08 76.94
CA CYS A 438 -36.10 -14.33 77.70
C CYS A 438 -36.02 -14.13 79.23
N ILE A 439 -35.51 -12.98 79.71
CA ILE A 439 -35.50 -12.62 81.14
C ILE A 439 -36.85 -12.02 81.56
N ASP A 440 -37.46 -11.17 80.72
CA ASP A 440 -38.81 -10.63 80.95
C ASP A 440 -39.87 -11.75 80.93
N GLU A 441 -39.72 -12.75 80.08
CA GLU A 441 -40.56 -13.95 80.06
C GLU A 441 -40.41 -14.80 81.34
N LEU A 442 -39.22 -14.78 81.97
CA LEU A 442 -38.93 -15.38 83.28
C LEU A 442 -39.41 -14.54 84.49
N HIS A 443 -39.87 -13.30 84.27
CA HIS A 443 -40.35 -12.41 85.32
C HIS A 443 -41.81 -11.98 85.16
N ARG A 444 -42.56 -12.55 84.20
CA ARG A 444 -43.96 -12.23 83.96
C ARG A 444 -44.91 -13.04 84.87
N PRO A 445 -45.69 -12.42 85.78
CA PRO A 445 -46.69 -13.14 86.56
C PRO A 445 -47.86 -13.58 85.68
N SER A 446 -48.41 -14.77 85.95
CA SER A 446 -49.53 -15.31 85.18
C SER A 446 -50.88 -14.69 85.59
N THR A 447 -51.47 -13.84 84.73
CA THR A 447 -52.88 -13.42 84.85
C THR A 447 -53.63 -13.50 83.51
N SER A 448 -54.83 -14.07 83.57
CA SER A 448 -55.77 -14.22 82.44
C SER A 448 -56.50 -12.91 82.14
N GLY A 449 -56.76 -12.58 80.87
CA GLY A 449 -57.28 -11.25 80.47
C GLY A 449 -57.92 -11.11 79.07
N ARG A 450 -58.62 -12.15 78.62
CA ARG A 450 -59.36 -12.27 77.33
C ARG A 450 -60.15 -11.00 76.88
N LYS A 451 -59.88 -10.47 75.67
CA LYS A 451 -60.84 -10.15 74.56
C LYS A 451 -60.40 -9.04 73.57
N ASP A 452 -60.32 -9.42 72.29
CA ASP A 452 -61.10 -8.88 71.14
C ASP A 452 -61.20 -7.36 70.84
N SER A 453 -60.38 -6.94 69.86
CA SER A 453 -60.84 -6.31 68.58
C SER A 453 -60.96 -4.78 68.37
N LEU A 454 -60.53 -4.38 67.15
CA LEU A 454 -61.01 -3.31 66.25
C LEU A 454 -60.60 -1.81 66.40
N LEU A 455 -60.22 -1.28 65.22
CA LEU A 455 -60.43 0.07 64.65
C LEU A 455 -59.54 1.29 64.96
N SER A 456 -58.85 1.71 63.88
CA SER A 456 -58.85 3.06 63.29
C SER A 456 -58.10 4.24 63.94
N SER A 457 -56.88 4.45 63.41
CA SER A 457 -56.53 5.59 62.55
C SER A 457 -57.23 6.96 62.73
N ARG A 458 -56.39 7.99 62.89
CA ARG A 458 -56.52 9.40 62.43
C ARG A 458 -55.16 9.76 61.78
N GLY A 459 -55.00 10.41 60.62
CA GLY A 459 -55.92 11.22 59.79
C GLY A 459 -55.97 12.67 60.32
N PHE A 460 -55.73 13.76 59.57
CA PHE A 460 -55.63 14.12 58.14
C PHE A 460 -54.84 15.48 58.05
N PRO A 461 -54.85 16.30 56.95
CA PRO A 461 -54.93 16.12 55.48
C PRO A 461 -53.60 16.60 54.79
N LYS A 462 -53.31 16.59 53.47
CA LYS A 462 -53.99 16.44 52.14
C LYS A 462 -54.44 17.72 51.38
N HIS A 463 -54.37 17.61 50.03
CA HIS A 463 -54.65 18.56 48.92
C HIS A 463 -53.46 19.45 48.46
N HIS A 464 -53.16 19.70 47.17
CA HIS A 464 -53.57 19.07 45.88
C HIS A 464 -52.63 19.53 44.71
N ALA A 465 -52.79 19.09 43.45
CA ALA A 465 -52.34 17.80 42.89
C ALA A 465 -52.51 17.73 41.34
N GLN A 466 -51.41 17.59 40.57
CA GLN A 466 -51.35 17.23 39.13
C GLN A 466 -50.11 16.31 38.91
N ALA A 467 -50.10 15.14 38.24
CA ALA A 467 -50.67 14.66 36.95
C ALA A 467 -49.74 14.97 35.75
N HIS A 468 -49.37 14.09 34.79
CA HIS A 468 -49.54 12.64 34.45
C HIS A 468 -48.26 12.23 33.63
N HIS A 469 -47.87 11.00 33.23
CA HIS A 469 -48.13 9.55 33.48
C HIS A 469 -46.93 8.74 32.87
N GLY A 470 -46.80 7.40 32.93
CA GLY A 470 -47.60 6.32 33.56
C GLY A 470 -47.12 4.90 33.17
N GLN A 471 -47.67 3.87 33.84
CA GLN A 471 -47.76 2.43 33.48
C GLN A 471 -46.45 1.62 33.24
N ALA A 472 -46.17 0.44 33.85
CA ALA A 472 -46.93 -0.63 34.55
C ALA A 472 -47.87 -1.49 33.66
N GLY A 473 -48.09 -2.80 33.89
CA GLY A 473 -47.57 -3.76 34.89
C GLY A 473 -47.21 -5.10 34.20
N SER A 474 -47.55 -6.33 34.65
CA SER A 474 -48.26 -6.90 35.83
C SER A 474 -48.50 -8.40 35.49
N SER A 475 -48.42 -9.44 36.33
CA SER A 475 -48.19 -9.68 37.78
C SER A 475 -47.45 -11.05 37.92
N PHE A 476 -46.92 -11.58 39.04
CA PHE A 476 -47.33 -11.73 40.44
C PHE A 476 -48.54 -12.65 40.70
N GLU A 477 -48.32 -13.88 41.21
CA GLU A 477 -49.24 -14.55 42.14
C GLU A 477 -48.54 -15.65 42.96
N ALA A 478 -49.19 -16.18 44.01
CA ALA A 478 -48.56 -17.02 45.04
C ALA A 478 -49.54 -18.01 45.73
N ARG A 479 -49.00 -19.08 46.34
CA ARG A 479 -49.53 -19.72 47.58
C ARG A 479 -48.59 -20.82 48.15
N PRO A 480 -48.60 -21.08 49.47
CA PRO A 480 -47.76 -22.12 50.12
C PRO A 480 -48.56 -23.32 50.70
N ASN A 481 -47.82 -24.22 51.38
CA ASN A 481 -48.23 -25.25 52.37
C ASN A 481 -48.81 -26.60 51.87
N ILE A 482 -48.08 -27.71 52.13
CA ILE A 482 -48.45 -28.85 53.04
C ILE A 482 -47.42 -30.02 52.93
N CYS A 483 -47.33 -30.87 53.97
CA CYS A 483 -46.19 -31.76 54.27
C CYS A 483 -46.34 -33.22 53.81
N ARG A 484 -45.22 -33.86 53.41
CA ARG A 484 -44.80 -35.29 53.61
C ARG A 484 -43.51 -35.54 52.79
N GLY A 485 -42.52 -36.34 53.20
CA GLY A 485 -42.25 -36.95 54.52
C GLY A 485 -41.15 -38.04 54.49
N SER A 486 -40.27 -38.04 55.50
CA SER A 486 -39.35 -39.13 55.92
C SER A 486 -38.06 -39.46 55.11
N LEU A 487 -36.97 -39.67 55.87
CA LEU A 487 -35.81 -40.60 55.68
C LEU A 487 -34.88 -40.43 54.44
N GLY A 488 -33.54 -40.35 54.60
CA GLY A 488 -32.75 -40.31 55.84
C GLY A 488 -31.20 -40.25 55.67
N SER A 489 -30.49 -40.18 56.81
CA SER A 489 -29.06 -40.49 57.07
C SER A 489 -27.93 -39.86 56.21
N SER A 490 -27.47 -38.66 56.61
CA SER A 490 -26.18 -38.36 57.30
C SER A 490 -25.04 -39.43 57.38
N PRO A 491 -23.78 -39.06 57.72
CA PRO A 491 -22.95 -37.83 57.47
C PRO A 491 -21.51 -38.26 56.98
N PRO A 492 -20.31 -37.88 57.53
CA PRO A 492 -19.75 -36.60 58.04
C PRO A 492 -18.33 -36.18 57.50
N ALA A 493 -18.03 -34.87 57.52
CA ALA A 493 -16.68 -34.26 57.72
C ALA A 493 -15.55 -34.54 56.66
N MET A 494 -14.33 -33.94 56.66
CA MET A 494 -13.68 -32.88 57.46
C MET A 494 -12.45 -32.25 56.73
N HIS A 495 -11.98 -31.05 57.16
CA HIS A 495 -10.67 -30.40 56.83
C HIS A 495 -10.42 -29.98 55.35
N ALA A 496 -9.50 -29.06 55.00
CA ALA A 496 -8.45 -28.35 55.77
C ALA A 496 -8.23 -26.85 55.40
N GLN A 497 -7.40 -26.17 56.20
CA GLN A 497 -6.86 -24.80 56.05
C GLN A 497 -5.91 -24.66 54.82
N VAL A 498 -5.52 -23.48 54.27
CA VAL A 498 -5.23 -22.12 54.79
C VAL A 498 -3.84 -21.95 55.46
N GLN A 499 -3.17 -20.81 55.17
CA GLN A 499 -1.77 -20.41 55.45
C GLN A 499 -0.69 -21.04 54.52
N VAL A 500 0.32 -20.36 53.93
CA VAL A 500 0.99 -19.02 54.06
C VAL A 500 2.26 -18.99 54.95
N ARG A 501 3.34 -18.40 54.39
CA ARG A 501 4.69 -18.11 54.98
C ARG A 501 5.58 -19.37 55.18
N ALA A 502 6.92 -19.26 55.30
CA ALA A 502 7.76 -18.07 55.54
C ALA A 502 9.08 -17.98 54.73
N THR A 503 9.72 -16.82 54.84
CA THR A 503 11.05 -16.39 54.37
C THR A 503 12.25 -17.14 54.98
N GLY A 504 13.43 -17.15 54.31
CA GLY A 504 14.70 -17.42 55.03
C GLY A 504 16.01 -17.63 54.24
N THR A 505 16.68 -16.54 53.82
CA THR A 505 18.16 -16.33 53.79
C THR A 505 19.19 -17.38 53.32
N GLY A 506 20.11 -16.96 52.43
CA GLY A 506 21.44 -17.56 52.17
C GLY A 506 21.53 -18.43 50.90
N GLY A 507 22.64 -18.48 50.14
CA GLY A 507 23.88 -17.68 50.17
C GLY A 507 25.04 -18.32 49.38
N LEU A 508 25.94 -17.48 48.81
CA LEU A 508 27.28 -17.81 48.22
C LEU A 508 27.42 -18.39 46.78
N ARG A 509 27.94 -17.51 45.89
CA ARG A 509 29.14 -17.65 44.99
C ARG A 509 29.13 -18.35 43.60
N ARG A 510 29.41 -17.49 42.60
CA ARG A 510 30.47 -17.52 41.54
C ARG A 510 30.24 -18.21 40.16
N GLY A 511 30.84 -17.59 39.12
CA GLY A 511 30.79 -17.92 37.68
C GLY A 511 29.86 -16.94 36.92
N SER A 512 30.18 -16.10 35.93
CA SER A 512 31.31 -15.92 34.97
C SER A 512 31.62 -17.16 34.11
N THR A 513 31.68 -17.11 32.77
CA THR A 513 31.85 -16.01 31.78
C THR A 513 30.61 -15.84 30.85
N PHE A 514 30.41 -14.80 30.04
CA PHE A 514 31.22 -14.15 28.98
C PHE A 514 31.47 -15.05 27.76
N ASP A 515 30.62 -14.89 26.74
CA ASP A 515 30.91 -14.68 25.31
C ASP A 515 29.70 -13.95 24.68
#